data_AF-A0A963N8V2-F1
#
_entry.id   AF-A0A963N8V2-F1
#
_cell.length_a   1.000
_cell.length_b   1.000
_cell.length_c   1.000
_cell.angle_alpha   90.00
_cell.angle_beta   90.00
_cell.angle_gamma   90.00
#
_symmetry.space_group_name_H-M   'P 1'
#
loop_
_entity.id
_entity.type
_entity.pdbx_description
1 polymer ?
#
loop_
_entity_poly.entity_id
_entity_poly.type
_entity_poly.pdbx_seq_one_letter_code
_entity_poly.pdbx_strand_id
1 'polypeptide(L)'
;MSTRHPDSSLLNLDILALSLLCCLLASVVALVLPQEQVRRDDKELTATAPLPATPALRVAPALNWNRLISTAGTLRSDAEIAGRQGDAIATRLAHSAAERENQALESRVGELAEKVALMQKIQNAEDEARRLKRELEERRRQAETHGLQVQRLVGDYRGPYVLIECTEGAVTVYPGKEKLDIKKAKAQLDRLVAQITAAGFVAFVVKPGGWYLDSYDEIRPRIYEALARIEKNTGKRIGRSTLPLDVSESTTDYLPPGGRR
;
A
#
# COMPACT_ATOMS: atom_id res chain seq x y z
N MET A 1 -1.14 14.62 14.74
CA MET A 1 -2.44 14.10 15.21
C MET A 1 -3.40 14.19 14.04
N SER A 2 -3.75 13.06 13.42
CA SER A 2 -4.54 13.01 12.19
C SER A 2 -5.89 12.37 12.52
N THR A 3 -6.96 13.16 12.49
CA THR A 3 -8.34 12.70 12.69
C THR A 3 -8.83 12.03 11.41
N ARG A 4 -9.02 10.70 11.46
CA ARG A 4 -9.71 9.94 10.40
C ARG A 4 -11.21 10.12 10.58
N HIS A 5 -11.88 10.71 9.58
CA HIS A 5 -13.33 10.62 9.47
C HIS A 5 -13.72 9.20 9.01
N PRO A 6 -14.71 8.55 9.64
CA PRO A 6 -15.24 7.29 9.15
C PRO A 6 -16.14 7.54 7.93
N ASP A 7 -15.92 6.74 6.89
CA ASP A 7 -16.66 6.76 5.63
C ASP A 7 -18.14 6.44 5.83
N SER A 8 -18.99 7.45 5.66
CA SER A 8 -20.45 7.38 5.79
C SER A 8 -21.15 6.61 4.66
N SER A 9 -20.40 6.08 3.70
CA SER A 9 -20.90 5.35 2.53
C SER A 9 -21.25 3.89 2.83
N LEU A 10 -20.64 3.27 3.84
CA LEU A 10 -20.89 1.86 4.17
C LEU A 10 -22.25 1.64 4.86
N LEU A 11 -22.70 2.59 5.68
CA LEU A 11 -23.98 2.47 6.39
C LEU A 11 -25.20 2.56 5.45
N ASN A 12 -25.09 3.23 4.30
CA ASN A 12 -26.20 3.37 3.36
C ASN A 12 -26.48 2.09 2.57
N LEU A 13 -25.48 1.22 2.39
CA LEU A 13 -25.64 -0.02 1.63
C LEU A 13 -26.39 -1.08 2.45
N ASP A 14 -26.13 -1.14 3.75
CA ASP A 14 -26.79 -2.09 4.66
C ASP A 14 -28.27 -1.76 4.86
N ILE A 15 -28.64 -0.49 4.90
CA ILE A 15 -30.06 -0.06 5.04
C ILE A 15 -30.86 -0.42 3.79
N LEU A 16 -30.26 -0.25 2.60
CA LEU A 16 -30.87 -0.64 1.33
C LEU A 16 -31.02 -2.15 1.21
N ALA A 17 -30.00 -2.93 1.61
CA ALA A 17 -30.07 -4.39 1.62
C ALA A 17 -31.15 -4.91 2.58
N LEU A 18 -31.30 -4.29 3.77
CA LEU A 18 -32.30 -4.71 4.76
C LEU A 18 -33.74 -4.46 4.29
N SER A 19 -33.99 -3.33 3.63
CA SER A 19 -35.31 -3.01 3.08
C SER A 19 -35.72 -3.95 1.94
N LEU A 20 -34.78 -4.29 1.05
CA LEU A 20 -35.01 -5.27 -0.02
C LEU A 20 -35.30 -6.67 0.53
N LEU A 21 -34.60 -7.07 1.58
CA LEU A 21 -34.78 -8.37 2.21
C LEU A 21 -36.14 -8.46 2.93
N CYS A 22 -36.59 -7.39 3.60
CA CYS A 22 -37.93 -7.29 4.16
C CYS A 22 -39.03 -7.36 3.09
N CYS A 23 -38.85 -6.71 1.94
CA CYS A 23 -39.82 -6.78 0.83
C CYS A 23 -39.91 -8.18 0.21
N LEU A 24 -38.79 -8.89 0.07
CA LEU A 24 -38.77 -10.27 -0.42
C LEU A 24 -39.45 -11.24 0.56
N LEU A 25 -39.21 -11.09 1.87
CA LEU A 25 -39.88 -11.92 2.87
C LEU A 25 -41.40 -11.70 2.88
N ALA A 26 -41.87 -10.45 2.71
CA ALA A 26 -43.30 -10.16 2.65
C ALA A 26 -43.99 -10.82 1.43
N SER A 27 -43.32 -10.89 0.28
CA SER A 27 -43.88 -11.55 -0.91
C SER A 27 -43.96 -13.07 -0.74
N VAL A 28 -42.97 -13.68 -0.09
CA VAL A 28 -42.97 -15.11 0.23
C VAL A 28 -44.07 -15.45 1.24
N VAL A 29 -44.29 -14.62 2.25
CA VAL A 29 -45.40 -14.82 3.22
C VAL A 29 -46.77 -14.69 2.54
N ALA A 30 -46.92 -13.75 1.59
CA ALA A 30 -48.16 -13.62 0.81
C ALA A 30 -48.43 -14.81 -0.13
N LEU A 31 -47.40 -15.55 -0.53
CA LEU A 31 -47.49 -16.74 -1.38
C LEU A 31 -47.79 -18.02 -0.58
N VAL A 32 -47.47 -18.04 0.71
CA VAL A 32 -47.63 -19.22 1.59
C VAL A 32 -48.94 -19.16 2.39
N LEU A 33 -49.62 -18.02 2.48
CA LEU A 33 -50.96 -17.94 3.04
C LEU A 33 -51.99 -18.44 2.02
N PRO A 34 -52.72 -19.54 2.30
CA PRO A 34 -53.75 -20.03 1.41
C PRO A 34 -54.86 -18.99 1.30
N GLN A 35 -55.27 -18.73 0.06
CA GLN A 35 -56.31 -17.78 -0.31
C GLN A 35 -57.67 -18.23 0.25
N GLU A 36 -57.94 -17.93 1.52
CA GLU A 36 -59.29 -18.04 2.09
C GLU A 36 -60.17 -17.00 1.42
N GLN A 37 -61.09 -17.49 0.59
CA GLN A 37 -62.07 -16.72 -0.16
C GLN A 37 -62.96 -15.91 0.79
N VAL A 38 -62.64 -14.63 0.94
CA VAL A 38 -63.61 -13.62 1.35
C VAL A 38 -64.55 -13.37 0.18
N ARG A 39 -65.63 -14.15 0.09
CA ARG A 39 -66.80 -13.81 -0.73
C ARG A 39 -67.77 -13.02 0.16
N ARG A 40 -67.70 -11.69 0.02
CA ARG A 40 -68.69 -10.74 0.52
C ARG A 40 -70.03 -11.02 -0.18
N ASP A 41 -71.02 -11.42 0.60
CA ASP A 41 -72.43 -11.37 0.23
C ASP A 41 -72.96 -9.96 0.48
N ASP A 42 -73.31 -9.27 -0.60
CA ASP A 42 -74.22 -8.11 -0.59
C ASP A 42 -75.13 -8.25 -1.82
N LYS A 43 -76.37 -8.73 -1.60
CA LYS A 43 -77.60 -8.18 -2.23
C LYS A 43 -78.87 -8.92 -1.78
N GLU A 44 -79.65 -8.19 -0.98
CA GLU A 44 -81.09 -8.29 -0.80
C GLU A 44 -81.88 -8.32 -2.13
N LEU A 45 -82.95 -9.14 -2.19
CA LEU A 45 -84.38 -8.73 -2.31
C LEU A 45 -85.28 -9.82 -2.96
N THR A 46 -86.28 -10.21 -2.16
CA THR A 46 -87.69 -10.51 -2.49
C THR A 46 -88.13 -11.74 -3.30
N ALA A 47 -88.77 -12.64 -2.53
CA ALA A 47 -90.20 -12.99 -2.59
C ALA A 47 -90.74 -14.09 -3.53
N THR A 48 -91.46 -15.01 -2.85
CA THR A 48 -92.71 -15.72 -3.19
C THR A 48 -92.71 -17.09 -3.91
N ALA A 49 -92.98 -18.12 -3.08
CA ALA A 49 -93.91 -19.25 -3.24
C ALA A 49 -93.45 -20.53 -4.00
N PRO A 50 -94.12 -21.69 -3.79
CA PRO A 50 -94.21 -22.44 -2.54
C PRO A 50 -93.70 -23.89 -2.69
N LEU A 51 -93.48 -24.57 -1.56
CA LEU A 51 -93.21 -26.01 -1.46
C LEU A 51 -94.25 -26.86 -2.21
N PRO A 52 -93.83 -28.02 -2.71
CA PRO A 52 -94.59 -29.22 -2.39
C PRO A 52 -93.70 -30.35 -1.83
N ALA A 53 -94.25 -30.96 -0.78
CA ALA A 53 -94.24 -32.38 -0.47
C ALA A 53 -92.97 -33.20 -0.80
N THR A 54 -92.29 -33.61 0.27
CA THR A 54 -91.63 -34.93 0.33
C THR A 54 -92.62 -36.00 -0.12
N PRO A 55 -92.18 -36.95 -0.95
CA PRO A 55 -91.84 -38.22 -0.32
C PRO A 55 -90.66 -38.94 -0.97
N ALA A 56 -90.25 -39.99 -0.27
CA ALA A 56 -89.47 -41.12 -0.75
C ALA A 56 -87.94 -40.98 -0.71
N LEU A 57 -87.38 -41.75 0.24
CA LEU A 57 -86.29 -42.68 -0.01
C LEU A 57 -86.03 -42.88 -1.51
N ARG A 58 -85.00 -42.22 -2.03
CA ARG A 58 -84.36 -42.59 -3.30
C ARG A 58 -82.98 -43.13 -2.97
N VAL A 59 -82.95 -44.46 -2.87
CA VAL A 59 -81.89 -45.35 -3.33
C VAL A 59 -80.53 -44.66 -3.45
N ALA A 60 -79.65 -44.93 -2.49
CA ALA A 60 -78.22 -44.69 -2.61
C ALA A 60 -77.78 -45.09 -4.03
N PRO A 61 -77.14 -44.20 -4.82
CA PRO A 61 -76.68 -44.57 -6.14
C PRO A 61 -75.77 -45.78 -5.97
N ALA A 62 -76.13 -46.89 -6.63
CA ALA A 62 -75.35 -48.11 -6.61
C ALA A 62 -73.88 -47.74 -6.80
N LEU A 63 -73.07 -48.01 -5.78
CA LEU A 63 -71.63 -47.82 -5.80
C LEU A 63 -71.11 -48.46 -7.08
N ASN A 64 -70.81 -47.62 -8.08
CA ASN A 64 -70.29 -48.11 -9.35
C ASN A 64 -68.82 -48.45 -9.12
N TRP A 65 -68.61 -49.67 -8.60
CA TRP A 65 -67.31 -50.21 -8.25
C TRP A 65 -66.30 -50.08 -9.40
N ASN A 66 -66.75 -50.22 -10.65
CA ASN A 66 -65.90 -50.03 -11.82
C ASN A 66 -65.37 -48.59 -11.94
N ARG A 67 -66.18 -47.59 -11.60
CA ARG A 67 -65.75 -46.18 -11.58
C ARG A 67 -64.74 -45.93 -10.47
N LEU A 68 -64.98 -46.45 -9.27
CA LEU A 68 -64.05 -46.35 -8.13
C LEU A 68 -62.70 -47.04 -8.41
N ILE A 69 -62.73 -48.23 -9.04
CA ILE A 69 -61.53 -48.96 -9.46
C ILE A 69 -60.77 -48.17 -10.53
N SER A 70 -61.47 -47.60 -11.51
CA SER A 70 -60.83 -46.78 -12.55
C SER A 70 -60.19 -45.52 -11.96
N THR A 71 -60.86 -44.82 -11.05
CA THR A 71 -60.29 -43.64 -10.37
C THR A 71 -59.15 -43.98 -9.43
N ALA A 72 -59.19 -45.14 -8.76
CA ALA A 72 -58.07 -45.60 -7.93
C ALA A 72 -56.85 -45.94 -8.80
N GLY A 73 -57.07 -46.50 -9.99
CA GLY A 73 -56.02 -46.77 -10.98
C GLY A 73 -55.35 -45.49 -11.48
N THR A 74 -56.14 -44.47 -11.84
CA THR A 74 -55.59 -43.18 -12.29
C THR A 74 -54.87 -42.42 -11.17
N LEU A 75 -55.41 -42.42 -9.95
CA LEU A 75 -54.73 -41.79 -8.80
C LEU A 75 -53.41 -42.49 -8.47
N ARG A 76 -53.34 -43.81 -8.62
CA ARG A 76 -52.09 -44.57 -8.45
C ARG A 76 -51.07 -44.22 -9.53
N SER A 77 -51.47 -44.14 -10.80
CA SER A 77 -50.55 -43.72 -11.87
C SER A 77 -50.07 -42.29 -11.68
N ASP A 78 -50.97 -41.39 -11.25
CA ASP A 78 -50.62 -39.98 -10.99
C ASP A 78 -49.68 -39.86 -9.80
N ALA A 79 -49.87 -40.66 -8.74
CA ALA A 79 -48.95 -40.73 -7.61
C ALA A 79 -47.56 -41.28 -8.01
N GLU A 80 -47.50 -42.29 -8.88
CA GLU A 80 -46.22 -42.82 -9.39
C GLU A 80 -45.49 -41.79 -10.29
N ILE A 81 -46.23 -41.04 -11.11
CA ILE A 81 -45.66 -39.96 -11.94
C ILE A 81 -45.17 -38.81 -11.07
N ALA A 82 -45.96 -38.39 -10.07
CA ALA A 82 -45.57 -37.36 -9.12
C ALA A 82 -44.34 -37.77 -8.30
N GLY A 83 -44.23 -39.04 -7.90
CA GLY A 83 -43.06 -39.60 -7.23
C GLY A 83 -41.80 -39.49 -8.10
N ARG A 84 -41.88 -39.91 -9.37
CA ARG A 84 -40.75 -39.80 -10.33
C ARG A 84 -40.35 -38.35 -10.60
N GLN A 85 -41.32 -37.43 -10.68
CA GLN A 85 -41.05 -36.01 -10.83
C GLN A 85 -40.38 -35.44 -9.56
N GLY A 86 -40.82 -35.85 -8.37
CA GLY A 86 -40.21 -35.51 -7.09
C GLY A 86 -38.75 -35.95 -7.01
N ASP A 87 -38.45 -37.20 -7.39
CA ASP A 87 -37.08 -37.73 -7.41
C ASP A 87 -36.19 -36.98 -8.42
N ALA A 88 -36.74 -36.64 -9.60
CA ALA A 88 -36.03 -35.86 -10.61
C ALA A 88 -35.73 -34.42 -10.14
N ILE A 89 -36.63 -33.81 -9.37
CA ILE A 89 -36.41 -32.49 -8.77
C ILE A 89 -35.38 -32.59 -7.64
N ALA A 90 -35.49 -33.59 -6.77
CA ALA A 90 -34.56 -33.80 -5.66
C ALA A 90 -33.12 -34.00 -6.16
N THR A 91 -32.94 -34.81 -7.21
CA THR A 91 -31.62 -35.03 -7.84
C THR A 91 -31.07 -33.76 -8.50
N ARG A 92 -31.91 -32.97 -9.18
CA ARG A 92 -31.50 -31.67 -9.74
C ARG A 92 -31.11 -30.67 -8.66
N LEU A 93 -31.85 -30.62 -7.55
CA LEU A 93 -31.53 -29.76 -6.41
C LEU A 93 -30.20 -30.18 -5.79
N ALA A 94 -30.00 -31.47 -5.54
CA ALA A 94 -28.74 -32.00 -5.02
C ALA A 94 -27.55 -31.69 -5.96
N HIS A 95 -27.73 -31.85 -7.27
CA HIS A 95 -26.70 -31.51 -8.25
C HIS A 95 -26.36 -30.01 -8.25
N SER A 96 -27.38 -29.14 -8.24
CA SER A 96 -27.16 -27.68 -8.19
C SER A 96 -26.50 -27.23 -6.89
N ALA A 97 -26.77 -27.92 -5.77
CA ALA A 97 -26.11 -27.65 -4.50
C ALA A 97 -24.62 -28.03 -4.58
N ALA A 98 -24.32 -29.21 -5.14
CA ALA A 98 -22.93 -29.67 -5.33
C ALA A 98 -22.15 -28.78 -6.31
N GLU A 99 -22.77 -28.30 -7.38
CA GLU A 99 -22.14 -27.35 -8.32
C GLU A 99 -21.78 -26.03 -7.64
N ARG A 100 -22.67 -25.48 -6.81
CA ARG A 100 -22.38 -24.25 -6.05
C ARG A 100 -21.24 -24.45 -5.06
N GLU A 101 -21.21 -25.60 -4.39
CA GLU A 101 -20.12 -25.93 -3.46
C GLU A 101 -18.79 -26.09 -4.21
N ASN A 102 -18.78 -26.77 -5.36
CA ASN A 102 -17.59 -26.89 -6.20
C ASN A 102 -17.09 -25.53 -6.69
N GLN A 103 -17.98 -24.64 -7.16
CA GLN A 103 -17.60 -23.28 -7.57
C GLN A 103 -17.00 -22.47 -6.40
N ALA A 104 -17.57 -22.60 -5.20
CA ALA A 104 -17.05 -21.94 -4.00
C ALA A 104 -15.69 -22.52 -3.55
N LEU A 105 -15.47 -23.81 -3.76
CA LEU A 105 -14.17 -24.45 -3.50
C LEU A 105 -13.13 -24.03 -4.53
N GLU A 106 -13.47 -23.97 -5.81
CA GLU A 106 -12.59 -23.49 -6.87
C GLU A 106 -12.14 -22.05 -6.63
N SER A 107 -13.06 -21.16 -6.23
CA SER A 107 -12.69 -19.77 -5.90
C SER A 107 -11.72 -19.71 -4.71
N ARG A 108 -11.96 -20.50 -3.66
CA ARG A 108 -11.06 -20.59 -2.50
C ARG A 108 -9.70 -21.18 -2.85
N VAL A 109 -9.63 -22.16 -3.75
CA VAL A 109 -8.37 -22.71 -4.25
C VAL A 109 -7.59 -21.65 -5.03
N GLY A 110 -8.28 -20.85 -5.86
CA GLY A 110 -7.68 -19.69 -6.53
C GLY A 110 -7.06 -18.69 -5.55
N GLU A 111 -7.83 -18.27 -4.55
CA GLU A 111 -7.35 -17.35 -3.49
C GLU A 111 -6.15 -17.92 -2.71
N LEU A 112 -6.18 -19.22 -2.40
CA LEU A 112 -5.07 -19.88 -1.71
C LEU A 112 -3.82 -19.95 -2.59
N ALA A 113 -3.97 -20.23 -3.89
CA ALA A 113 -2.86 -20.24 -4.83
C ALA A 113 -2.19 -18.86 -4.94
N GLU A 114 -2.99 -17.79 -4.97
CA GLU A 114 -2.47 -16.41 -4.96
C GLU A 114 -1.70 -16.11 -3.66
N LYS A 115 -2.24 -16.50 -2.50
CA LYS A 115 -1.56 -16.33 -1.21
C LYS A 115 -0.23 -17.09 -1.15
N VAL A 116 -0.18 -18.30 -1.68
CA VAL A 116 1.07 -19.09 -1.78
C VAL A 116 2.07 -18.40 -2.70
N ALA A 117 1.64 -17.88 -3.85
CA ALA A 117 2.50 -17.12 -4.75
C ALA A 117 3.06 -15.85 -4.09
N LEU A 118 2.26 -15.13 -3.29
CA LEU A 118 2.72 -13.97 -2.52
C LEU A 118 3.73 -14.36 -1.44
N MET A 119 3.51 -15.45 -0.70
CA MET A 119 4.49 -15.95 0.27
C MET A 119 5.81 -16.30 -0.40
N GLN A 120 5.78 -16.91 -1.59
CA GLN A 120 7.00 -17.20 -2.34
C GLN A 120 7.75 -15.94 -2.76
N LYS A 121 7.03 -14.88 -3.17
CA LYS A 121 7.64 -13.58 -3.50
C LYS A 121 8.30 -12.93 -2.28
N ILE A 122 7.64 -12.99 -1.12
CA ILE A 122 8.19 -12.47 0.14
C ILE A 122 9.48 -13.23 0.49
N GLN A 123 9.45 -14.56 0.41
CA GLN A 123 10.61 -15.39 0.70
C GLN A 123 11.81 -15.03 -0.20
N ASN A 124 11.58 -14.88 -1.50
CA ASN A 124 12.63 -14.50 -2.44
C ASN A 124 13.20 -13.10 -2.11
N ALA A 125 12.34 -12.14 -1.78
CA ALA A 125 12.77 -10.79 -1.39
C ALA A 125 13.57 -10.79 -0.07
N GLU A 126 13.20 -11.64 0.89
CA GLU A 126 13.96 -11.82 2.13
C GLU A 126 15.35 -12.41 1.87
N ASP A 127 15.46 -13.36 0.94
CA ASP A 127 16.73 -13.98 0.58
C ASP A 127 17.64 -13.02 -0.19
N GLU A 128 17.08 -12.18 -1.07
CA GLU A 128 17.78 -11.07 -1.70
C GLU A 128 18.24 -10.03 -0.68
N ALA A 129 17.39 -9.66 0.27
CA ALA A 129 17.75 -8.73 1.34
C ALA A 129 18.87 -9.30 2.23
N ARG A 130 18.84 -10.61 2.54
CA ARG A 130 19.91 -11.30 3.26
C ARG A 130 21.22 -11.29 2.46
N ARG A 131 21.16 -11.55 1.15
CA ARG A 131 22.32 -11.47 0.26
C ARG A 131 22.91 -10.06 0.22
N LEU A 132 22.09 -9.03 -0.01
CA LEU A 132 22.54 -7.64 -0.05
C LEU A 132 23.11 -7.17 1.28
N LYS A 133 22.56 -7.61 2.42
CA LYS A 133 23.14 -7.34 3.74
C LYS A 133 24.54 -7.95 3.88
N ARG A 134 24.77 -9.18 3.42
CA ARG A 134 26.10 -9.81 3.43
C ARG A 134 27.06 -9.06 2.51
N GLU A 135 26.63 -8.68 1.31
CA GLU A 135 27.45 -7.89 0.38
C GLU A 135 27.80 -6.51 0.97
N LEU A 136 26.87 -5.87 1.69
CA LEU A 136 27.13 -4.62 2.41
C LEU A 136 28.12 -4.80 3.57
N GLU A 137 27.98 -5.86 4.37
CA GLU A 137 28.92 -6.16 5.44
C GLU A 137 30.32 -6.51 4.90
N GLU A 138 30.38 -7.23 3.80
CA GLU A 138 31.65 -7.57 3.14
C GLU A 138 32.30 -6.31 2.55
N ARG A 139 31.54 -5.47 1.84
CA ARG A 139 32.02 -4.16 1.38
C ARG A 139 32.43 -3.26 2.54
N ARG A 140 31.74 -3.32 3.68
CA ARG A 140 32.10 -2.58 4.88
C ARG A 140 33.40 -3.11 5.48
N ARG A 141 33.58 -4.43 5.59
CA ARG A 141 34.84 -5.04 6.04
C ARG A 141 35.99 -4.75 5.09
N GLN A 142 35.75 -4.78 3.79
CA GLN A 142 36.69 -4.34 2.76
C GLN A 142 37.01 -2.86 2.93
N ALA A 143 36.00 -2.00 3.15
CA ALA A 143 36.19 -0.59 3.42
C ALA A 143 36.83 -0.31 4.79
N GLU A 144 36.77 -1.22 5.77
CA GLU A 144 37.46 -1.09 7.06
C GLU A 144 38.92 -1.59 6.95
N THR A 145 39.17 -2.66 6.20
CA THR A 145 40.53 -3.15 5.88
C THR A 145 41.28 -2.20 4.95
N HIS A 146 40.60 -1.60 3.97
CA HIS A 146 41.14 -0.52 3.12
C HIS A 146 40.97 0.87 3.78
N GLY A 147 40.11 0.99 4.80
CA GLY A 147 39.81 2.21 5.54
C GLY A 147 40.89 2.64 6.52
N LEU A 148 41.82 1.73 6.85
CA LEU A 148 43.08 2.12 7.48
C LEU A 148 43.94 3.05 6.59
N GLN A 149 43.62 3.20 5.30
CA GLN A 149 44.25 4.19 4.41
C GLN A 149 43.38 5.40 4.04
N VAL A 150 42.05 5.39 4.27
CA VAL A 150 41.15 6.43 3.69
C VAL A 150 40.55 7.39 4.73
N GLN A 151 40.76 7.21 6.04
CA GLN A 151 40.11 8.06 7.05
C GLN A 151 41.05 8.65 8.11
N ARG A 152 42.27 9.05 7.71
CA ARG A 152 43.17 9.90 8.50
C ARG A 152 43.96 10.86 7.62
N LEU A 153 43.31 11.88 7.08
CA LEU A 153 44.01 13.11 6.68
C LEU A 153 43.31 14.37 7.20
N VAL A 154 42.67 14.25 8.38
CA VAL A 154 42.30 15.42 9.18
C VAL A 154 43.42 15.62 10.20
N GLY A 155 44.33 16.55 9.91
CA GLY A 155 45.40 16.98 10.81
C GLY A 155 46.82 16.85 10.25
N ASP A 156 47.09 15.84 9.43
CA ASP A 156 48.44 15.53 8.92
C ASP A 156 48.63 15.76 7.41
N TYR A 157 47.64 16.38 6.75
CA TYR A 157 47.76 16.68 5.32
C TYR A 157 48.87 17.70 5.04
N ARG A 158 49.90 17.25 4.32
CA ARG A 158 51.06 18.05 3.86
C ARG A 158 51.09 18.23 2.34
N GLY A 159 49.92 18.22 1.69
CA GLY A 159 49.88 18.50 0.25
C GLY A 159 50.09 19.99 -0.04
N PRO A 160 50.22 20.35 -1.32
CA PRO A 160 50.67 21.69 -1.74
C PRO A 160 49.66 22.80 -1.43
N TYR A 161 48.37 22.46 -1.29
CA TYR A 161 47.31 23.38 -0.93
C TYR A 161 46.09 22.66 -0.38
N VAL A 162 45.28 23.38 0.37
CA VAL A 162 43.91 22.99 0.77
C VAL A 162 42.93 23.63 -0.20
N LEU A 163 41.99 22.85 -0.73
CA LEU A 163 40.92 23.36 -1.61
C LEU A 163 39.63 23.47 -0.82
N ILE A 164 38.97 24.62 -0.90
CA ILE A 164 37.70 24.90 -0.24
C ILE A 164 36.66 25.19 -1.32
N GLU A 165 35.67 24.33 -1.43
CA GLU A 165 34.55 24.48 -2.34
C GLU A 165 33.39 25.18 -1.62
N CYS A 166 32.98 26.33 -2.15
CA CYS A 166 31.86 27.14 -1.67
C CYS A 166 30.67 26.96 -2.63
N THR A 167 29.60 26.36 -2.09
CA THR A 167 28.31 26.15 -2.76
C THR A 167 27.20 26.83 -1.96
N GLU A 168 25.99 26.88 -2.51
CA GLU A 168 24.82 27.42 -1.80
C GLU A 168 24.62 26.72 -0.44
N GLY A 169 24.72 27.50 0.64
CA GLY A 169 24.57 27.08 2.03
C GLY A 169 25.61 26.10 2.57
N ALA A 170 26.68 25.79 1.82
CA ALA A 170 27.64 24.76 2.22
C ALA A 170 29.08 25.05 1.80
N VAL A 171 30.02 24.64 2.66
CA VAL A 171 31.45 24.66 2.39
C VAL A 171 31.98 23.23 2.48
N THR A 172 32.72 22.79 1.46
CA THR A 172 33.37 21.47 1.44
C THR A 172 34.89 21.63 1.39
N VAL A 173 35.61 20.96 2.29
CA VAL A 173 37.08 21.03 2.39
C VAL A 173 37.73 19.78 1.82
N TYR A 174 38.80 19.98 1.03
CA TYR A 174 39.60 18.93 0.43
C TYR A 174 41.08 19.03 0.80
N PRO A 175 41.80 17.89 0.91
CA PRO A 175 41.28 16.52 0.72
C PRO A 175 40.52 16.02 1.95
N GLY A 176 39.39 15.33 1.72
CA GLY A 176 38.54 14.78 2.79
C GLY A 176 37.05 14.89 2.52
N LYS A 177 36.62 15.79 1.62
CA LYS A 177 35.21 16.06 1.32
C LYS A 177 34.42 16.38 2.61
N GLU A 178 35.06 17.03 3.58
CA GLU A 178 34.43 17.38 4.85
C GLU A 178 33.50 18.56 4.61
N LYS A 179 32.21 18.38 4.94
CA LYS A 179 31.25 19.49 4.94
C LYS A 179 31.41 20.28 6.23
N LEU A 180 31.76 21.55 6.08
CA LEU A 180 31.90 22.48 7.18
C LEU A 180 30.57 23.20 7.43
N ASP A 181 30.01 23.01 8.63
CA ASP A 181 28.83 23.76 9.07
C ASP A 181 29.28 25.11 9.63
N ILE A 182 29.10 26.17 8.84
CA ILE A 182 29.56 27.53 9.15
C ILE A 182 28.92 28.06 10.45
N LYS A 183 27.74 27.54 10.82
CA LYS A 183 27.00 27.93 12.03
C LYS A 183 27.53 27.28 13.30
N LYS A 184 28.27 26.17 13.23
CA LYS A 184 28.55 25.31 14.40
C LYS A 184 29.97 25.23 14.92
N ALA A 185 31.01 25.80 14.30
CA ALA A 185 32.34 25.36 14.72
C ALA A 185 33.51 26.34 14.58
N LYS A 186 33.73 27.11 15.66
CA LYS A 186 35.06 27.68 15.95
C LYS A 186 36.16 26.60 15.95
N ALA A 187 35.87 25.43 16.52
CA ALA A 187 36.82 24.32 16.58
C ALA A 187 37.14 23.70 15.19
N GLN A 188 36.18 23.62 14.27
CA GLN A 188 36.46 23.13 12.91
C GLN A 188 37.21 24.20 12.10
N LEU A 189 36.90 25.48 12.31
CA LEU A 189 37.66 26.57 11.71
C LEU A 189 39.13 26.57 12.17
N ASP A 190 39.39 26.42 13.46
CA ASP A 190 40.75 26.36 14.01
C ASP A 190 41.55 25.18 13.41
N ARG A 191 40.90 24.02 13.24
CA ARG A 191 41.50 22.84 12.56
C ARG A 191 41.80 23.12 11.09
N LEU A 192 40.86 23.73 10.37
CA LEU A 192 41.05 24.10 8.96
C LEU A 192 42.21 25.09 8.80
N VAL A 193 42.29 26.10 9.66
CA VAL A 193 43.37 27.10 9.67
C VAL A 193 44.73 26.43 9.93
N ALA A 194 44.80 25.46 10.84
CA ALA A 194 46.02 24.69 11.06
C ALA A 194 46.44 23.90 9.81
N GLN A 195 45.49 23.27 9.11
CA GLN A 195 45.76 22.55 7.85
C GLN A 195 46.25 23.48 6.74
N ILE A 196 45.60 24.64 6.57
CA ILE A 196 46.03 25.66 5.61
C ILE A 196 47.44 26.16 5.94
N THR A 197 47.73 26.37 7.23
CA THR A 197 49.05 26.80 7.69
C THR A 197 50.13 25.75 7.41
N ALA A 198 49.81 24.47 7.59
CA ALA A 198 50.71 23.37 7.27
C ALA A 198 50.94 23.21 5.76
N ALA A 199 49.91 23.39 4.94
CA ALA A 199 50.01 23.35 3.48
C ALA A 199 50.69 24.60 2.89
N GLY A 200 50.58 25.75 3.56
CA GLY A 200 51.12 27.03 3.11
C GLY A 200 50.31 27.72 2.00
N PHE A 201 49.20 27.12 1.56
CA PHE A 201 48.35 27.66 0.50
C PHE A 201 46.89 27.21 0.65
N VAL A 202 45.96 28.13 0.38
CA VAL A 202 44.52 27.84 0.28
C VAL A 202 43.96 28.32 -1.06
N ALA A 203 43.19 27.45 -1.72
CA ALA A 203 42.45 27.75 -2.94
C ALA A 203 40.95 27.67 -2.65
N PHE A 204 40.22 28.74 -2.97
CA PHE A 204 38.76 28.77 -2.94
C PHE A 204 38.22 28.47 -4.32
N VAL A 205 37.34 27.49 -4.43
CA VAL A 205 36.51 27.24 -5.60
C VAL A 205 35.11 27.70 -5.25
N VAL A 206 34.57 28.66 -5.99
CA VAL A 206 33.29 29.27 -5.66
C VAL A 206 32.32 29.09 -6.81
N LYS A 207 31.26 28.31 -6.56
CA LYS A 207 30.13 28.13 -7.48
C LYS A 207 29.22 29.35 -7.46
N PRO A 208 28.38 29.60 -8.49
CA PRO A 208 27.49 30.77 -8.54
C PRO A 208 26.64 30.96 -7.27
N GLY A 209 26.10 29.87 -6.72
CA GLY A 209 25.32 29.89 -5.47
C GLY A 209 26.12 30.07 -4.18
N GLY A 210 27.46 29.94 -4.22
CA GLY A 210 28.31 30.17 -3.04
C GLY A 210 28.80 31.61 -2.87
N TRP A 211 28.43 32.53 -3.78
CA TRP A 211 28.85 33.93 -3.77
C TRP A 211 27.99 34.79 -2.81
N TYR A 212 27.59 36.00 -3.23
CA TYR A 212 27.01 37.09 -2.43
C TYR A 212 26.09 36.64 -1.27
N LEU A 213 26.45 37.00 -0.04
CA LEU A 213 25.72 36.67 1.21
C LEU A 213 25.58 35.17 1.50
N ASP A 214 26.45 34.34 0.94
CA ASP A 214 26.47 32.88 1.14
C ASP A 214 27.85 32.40 1.63
N SER A 215 28.16 31.14 1.38
CA SER A 215 29.22 30.35 1.99
C SER A 215 30.61 30.96 1.83
N TYR A 216 30.93 31.57 0.68
CA TYR A 216 32.21 32.24 0.47
C TYR A 216 32.35 33.52 1.29
N ASP A 217 31.33 34.37 1.29
CA ASP A 217 31.35 35.63 2.03
C ASP A 217 31.36 35.41 3.55
N GLU A 218 30.77 34.32 4.02
CA GLU A 218 30.83 33.93 5.43
C GLU A 218 32.19 33.36 5.84
N ILE A 219 32.79 32.48 5.02
CA ILE A 219 34.00 31.73 5.42
C ILE A 219 35.29 32.51 5.17
N ARG A 220 35.38 33.25 4.06
CA ARG A 220 36.57 33.99 3.64
C ARG A 220 37.11 34.93 4.71
N PRO A 221 36.32 35.86 5.31
CA PRO A 221 36.85 36.80 6.29
C PRO A 221 37.39 36.08 7.52
N ARG A 222 36.72 35.02 7.97
CA ARG A 222 37.14 34.23 9.15
C ARG A 222 38.49 33.56 8.93
N ILE A 223 38.68 32.94 7.77
CA ILE A 223 39.97 32.31 7.41
C ILE A 223 41.04 33.38 7.25
N TYR A 224 40.76 34.48 6.54
CA TYR A 224 41.76 35.50 6.26
C TYR A 224 42.26 36.19 7.52
N GLU A 225 41.35 36.51 8.45
CA GLU A 225 41.71 37.08 9.75
C GLU A 225 42.58 36.13 10.58
N ALA A 226 42.20 34.85 10.65
CA ALA A 226 42.97 33.85 11.38
C ALA A 226 44.38 33.65 10.79
N LEU A 227 44.49 33.57 9.46
CA LEU A 227 45.78 33.47 8.77
C LEU A 227 46.63 34.72 8.98
N ALA A 228 46.05 35.93 8.90
CA ALA A 228 46.79 37.17 9.12
C ALA A 228 47.44 37.24 10.52
N ARG A 229 46.76 36.72 11.55
CA ARG A 229 47.32 36.59 12.90
C ARG A 229 48.52 35.62 12.93
N ILE A 230 48.42 34.50 12.22
CA ILE A 230 49.50 33.50 12.14
C ILE A 230 50.70 34.03 11.36
N GLU A 231 50.48 34.70 10.23
CA GLU A 231 51.54 35.31 9.42
C GLU A 231 52.31 36.37 10.22
N LYS A 232 51.59 37.19 11.01
CA LYS A 232 52.21 38.18 11.91
C LYS A 232 53.08 37.53 13.00
N ASN A 233 52.68 36.38 13.53
CA ASN A 233 53.39 35.69 14.60
C ASN A 233 54.57 34.85 14.09
N THR A 234 54.48 34.29 12.88
CA THR A 234 55.47 33.35 12.34
C THR A 234 56.39 33.95 11.29
N GLY A 235 56.03 35.09 10.71
CA GLY A 235 56.74 35.70 9.58
C GLY A 235 56.60 34.94 8.25
N LYS A 236 55.87 33.82 8.22
CA LYS A 236 55.61 33.04 7.00
C LYS A 236 54.39 33.62 6.28
N ARG A 237 54.48 33.78 4.96
CA ARG A 237 53.34 34.20 4.12
C ARG A 237 52.60 32.97 3.58
N ILE A 238 51.29 32.96 3.71
CA ILE A 238 50.40 31.88 3.26
C ILE A 238 49.73 32.32 1.96
N GLY A 239 49.86 31.51 0.91
CA GLY A 239 49.27 31.80 -0.40
C GLY A 239 47.75 31.63 -0.39
N ARG A 240 47.06 32.45 -1.19
CA ARG A 240 45.59 32.49 -1.26
C ARG A 240 45.19 32.68 -2.73
N SER A 241 44.20 31.92 -3.20
CA SER A 241 43.62 32.10 -4.52
C SER A 241 42.11 31.85 -4.48
N THR A 242 41.37 32.51 -5.37
CA THR A 242 39.93 32.31 -5.56
C THR A 242 39.67 32.03 -7.02
N LEU A 243 38.98 30.92 -7.30
CA LEU A 243 38.62 30.45 -8.62
C LEU A 243 37.10 30.40 -8.73
N PRO A 244 36.46 31.28 -9.53
CA PRO A 244 35.07 31.09 -9.91
C PRO A 244 34.96 29.85 -10.79
N LEU A 245 34.02 28.95 -10.50
CA LEU A 245 33.67 27.83 -11.37
C LEU A 245 32.18 27.85 -11.67
N ASP A 246 31.80 27.42 -12.86
CA ASP A 246 30.38 27.27 -13.22
C ASP A 246 29.73 26.07 -12.52
N VAL A 247 28.39 26.05 -12.47
CA VAL A 247 27.63 24.96 -11.83
C VAL A 247 27.94 23.60 -12.49
N SER A 248 28.16 23.58 -13.80
CA SER A 248 28.45 22.38 -14.59
C SER A 248 29.90 21.89 -14.50
N GLU A 249 30.83 22.74 -14.08
CA GLU A 249 32.25 22.38 -14.02
C GLU A 249 32.54 21.49 -12.82
N SER A 250 33.39 20.48 -13.00
CA SER A 250 33.77 19.61 -11.89
C SER A 250 34.90 20.20 -11.07
N THR A 251 34.77 20.18 -9.75
CA THR A 251 35.83 20.57 -8.81
C THR A 251 37.02 19.59 -8.83
N THR A 252 36.88 18.41 -9.48
CA THR A 252 37.89 17.35 -9.53
C THR A 252 39.22 17.78 -10.15
N ASP A 253 39.19 18.65 -11.14
CA ASP A 253 40.39 19.05 -11.88
C ASP A 253 41.30 19.95 -11.03
N TYR A 254 40.72 20.60 -10.03
CA TYR A 254 41.39 21.49 -9.09
C TYR A 254 41.78 20.82 -7.78
N LEU A 255 41.50 19.52 -7.62
CA LEU A 255 41.89 18.78 -6.42
C LEU A 255 43.41 18.63 -6.32
N PRO A 256 43.99 18.78 -5.12
CA PRO A 256 45.41 18.59 -4.94
C PRO A 256 45.85 17.16 -5.29
N PRO A 257 47.14 16.93 -5.63
CA PRO A 257 47.66 15.60 -5.91
C PRO A 257 47.37 14.65 -4.75
N GLY A 258 46.56 13.61 -4.98
CA GLY A 258 46.06 12.70 -3.94
C GLY A 258 44.56 12.85 -3.61
N GLY A 259 43.92 13.95 -4.02
CA GLY A 259 42.47 14.16 -3.88
C GLY A 259 41.62 13.57 -5.01
N ARG A 260 42.23 13.13 -6.12
CA ARG A 260 41.54 12.59 -7.32
C ARG A 260 41.16 11.10 -7.24
N ARG A 261 41.44 10.43 -6.12
CA ARG A 261 41.18 9.00 -5.94
C ARG A 261 39.85 8.74 -5.24
#